data_AF-A0A1R4ECB9-F1
#
_entry.id   AF-A0A1R4ECB9-F1
#
_cell.length_a   1.000
_cell.length_b   1.000
_cell.length_c   1.000
_cell.angle_alpha   90.00
_cell.angle_beta   90.00
_cell.angle_gamma   90.00
#
_symmetry.space_group_name_H-M   'P 1'
#
loop_
_entity.id
_entity.type
_entity.pdbx_description
1 polymer ?
#
loop_
_entity_poly.entity_id
_entity_poly.type
_entity_poly.pdbx_seq_one_letter_code
_entity_poly.pdbx_strand_id
1 'polypeptide(L)' 'MDNLTELYCHIDDFYQQFKPEFDAHLIATGHQRLRACQISVAEMMTILVLFHQLRY' A
#
# COMPACT_ATOMS: atom_id res chain seq x y z
N MET A 1 -12.40 -11.13 -10.18
CA MET A 1 -13.06 -10.11 -9.31
C MET A 1 -13.54 -10.72 -8.01
N ASP A 2 -13.80 -12.03 -7.94
CA ASP A 2 -14.45 -12.66 -6.78
C ASP A 2 -13.72 -12.50 -5.45
N ASN A 3 -12.41 -12.24 -5.44
CA ASN A 3 -11.62 -12.07 -4.21
C ASN A 3 -10.92 -10.69 -4.10
N LEU A 4 -11.45 -9.64 -4.74
CA LEU A 4 -10.87 -8.29 -4.60
C LEU A 4 -10.81 -7.83 -3.14
N THR A 5 -11.89 -8.04 -2.38
CA THR A 5 -11.96 -7.69 -0.96
C THR A 5 -10.95 -8.48 -0.14
N GLU A 6 -10.78 -9.77 -0.42
CA GLU A 6 -9.79 -10.61 0.28
C GLU A 6 -8.36 -10.16 -0.04
N LEU A 7 -8.06 -9.86 -1.31
CA LEU A 7 -6.78 -9.28 -1.70
C LEU A 7 -6.52 -7.95 -0.98
N TYR A 8 -7.52 -7.07 -0.92
CA TYR A 8 -7.42 -5.81 -0.20
C TYR A 8 -7.14 -6.03 1.29
N CYS A 9 -7.86 -6.95 1.96
CA CYS A 9 -7.62 -7.28 3.36
C CYS A 9 -6.20 -7.76 3.61
N HIS A 10 -5.68 -8.67 2.78
CA HIS A 10 -4.29 -9.13 2.89
C HIS A 10 -3.26 -8.00 2.70
N ILE A 11 -3.53 -7.08 1.78
CA ILE A 11 -2.65 -5.94 1.52
C ILE A 11 -2.72 -4.93 2.66
N ASP A 12 -3.90 -4.68 3.23
CA ASP A 12 -4.07 -3.78 4.37
C ASP A 12 -3.36 -4.34 5.61
N ASP A 13 -3.56 -5.62 5.93
CA ASP A 13 -2.87 -6.30 7.05
C ASP A 13 -1.34 -6.26 6.88
N PHE A 14 -0.85 -6.48 5.66
CA PHE A 14 0.57 -6.33 5.33
C PHE A 14 1.03 -4.88 5.55
N TYR A 15 0.30 -3.89 5.01
CA TYR A 15 0.71 -2.50 5.10
C TYR A 15 0.71 -2.00 6.54
N GLN A 16 -0.23 -2.42 7.38
CA GLN A 16 -0.24 -2.10 8.80
C GLN A 16 1.04 -2.58 9.52
N GLN A 17 1.54 -3.77 9.16
CA GLN A 17 2.78 -4.32 9.72
C GLN A 17 4.03 -3.65 9.12
N PHE A 18 4.01 -3.32 7.83
CA PHE A 18 5.14 -2.72 7.11
C PHE A 18 5.29 -1.21 7.39
N LYS A 19 4.19 -0.51 7.65
CA LYS A 19 4.15 0.95 7.78
C LYS A 19 5.16 1.53 8.77
N PRO A 20 5.37 0.98 9.98
CA PRO A 20 6.33 1.54 10.92
C PRO A 20 7.77 1.54 10.40
N GLU A 21 8.18 0.45 9.73
CA GLU A 21 9.51 0.34 9.13
C GLU A 21 9.66 1.30 7.95
N PHE A 22 8.63 1.39 7.12
CA PHE A 22 8.60 2.31 5.99
C PHE A 22 8.68 3.79 6.43
N ASP A 23 7.89 4.18 7.42
CA ASP A 23 7.90 5.54 7.97
C ASP A 23 9.27 5.87 8.59
N ALA A 24 9.89 4.93 9.31
CA ALA A 24 11.24 5.11 9.86
C ALA A 24 12.29 5.32 8.75
N HIS A 25 12.19 4.55 7.66
CA HIS A 25 13.06 4.71 6.50
C HIS A 25 12.88 6.07 5.81
N LEU A 26 11.64 6.54 5.64
CA LEU A 26 11.35 7.85 5.05
C LEU A 26 11.92 9.00 5.88
N ILE A 27 11.81 8.91 7.21
CA ILE A 27 12.39 9.90 8.12
C ILE A 27 13.92 9.91 7.99
N ALA A 28 14.56 8.74 8.01
CA ALA A 28 16.01 8.61 7.90
C ALA A 28 16.57 9.15 6.57
N THR A 29 15.82 9.01 5.47
CA THR A 29 16.20 9.48 4.14
C THR A 29 15.86 10.95 3.87
N GLY A 30 15.29 11.65 4.86
CA GLY A 30 14.93 13.07 4.76
C GLY A 30 13.60 13.35 4.06
N HIS A 31 12.83 12.31 3.75
CA HIS A 31 11.48 12.42 3.20
C HIS A 31 10.45 12.58 4.32
N GLN A 32 10.29 13.81 4.82
CA GLN A 32 9.39 14.09 5.95
C GLN A 32 7.95 14.45 5.56
N ARG A 33 7.70 14.73 4.27
CA ARG A 33 6.39 15.25 3.84
C ARG A 33 5.47 14.15 3.33
N LEU A 34 4.66 13.60 4.24
CA LEU A 34 3.49 12.81 3.89
C LEU A 34 2.37 13.76 3.46
N ARG A 35 2.02 13.77 2.17
CA ARG A 35 0.86 14.51 1.68
C ARG A 35 -0.40 13.70 1.94
N ALA A 36 -1.43 14.35 2.48
CA ALA A 36 -2.75 13.76 2.54
C ALA A 36 -3.19 13.40 1.12
N CYS A 37 -3.55 12.13 0.93
CA CYS A 37 -4.11 11.62 -0.30
C CYS A 37 -5.54 11.16 -0.04
N GLN A 38 -6.37 11.16 -1.09
CA GLN A 38 -7.75 10.63 -0.99
C GLN A 38 -7.78 9.10 -1.04
N ILE A 39 -6.68 8.49 -1.50
CA ILE A 39 -6.50 7.04 -1.57
C ILE A 39 -5.43 6.61 -0.56
N SER A 40 -5.73 5.54 0.17
CA SER A 40 -4.78 4.91 1.08
C SER A 40 -3.67 4.18 0.33
N VAL A 41 -2.57 3.91 1.02
CA VAL A 41 -1.46 3.15 0.43
C VAL A 41 -1.87 1.71 0.13
N ALA A 42 -2.67 1.08 0.99
CA ALA A 42 -3.20 -0.27 0.76
C ALA A 42 -4.07 -0.33 -0.52
N GLU A 43 -4.91 0.67 -0.77
CA GLU A 43 -5.68 0.76 -2.02
C GLU A 43 -4.77 0.92 -3.25
N MET A 44 -3.75 1.77 -3.18
CA MET A 44 -2.76 1.91 -4.26
C MET A 44 -2.02 0.61 -4.54
N MET A 45 -1.56 -0.09 -3.49
CA MET A 45 -0.90 -1.39 -3.61
C MET A 45 -1.83 -2.44 -4.22
N THR A 46 -3.11 -2.46 -3.81
CA THR A 46 -4.12 -3.36 -4.37
C THR A 46 -4.31 -3.12 -5.86
N ILE A 47 -4.42 -1.86 -6.29
CA ILE A 47 -4.49 -1.52 -7.71
C ILE A 47 -3.26 -2.05 -8.46
N LEU A 48 -2.05 -1.78 -7.97
CA LEU A 48 -0.81 -2.23 -8.62
C LEU A 48 -0.75 -3.76 -8.77
N VAL A 49 -1.12 -4.50 -7.73
CA VAL A 49 -1.15 -5.97 -7.76
C VAL A 49 -2.17 -6.48 -8.78
N LEU A 50 -3.36 -5.87 -8.86
CA LEU A 50 -4.36 -6.23 -9.87
C LEU A 50 -3.85 -6.01 -11.29
N PHE A 51 -3.21 -4.86 -11.56
CA PHE A 51 -2.62 -4.59 -12.88
C PHE A 51 -1.59 -5.66 -13.25
N HIS A 52 -0.73 -6.04 -12.30
CA HIS A 52 0.24 -7.11 -12.50
C HIS A 52 -0.44 -8.47 -12.78
N GLN A 53 -1.47 -8.84 -12.02
CA GLN A 53 -2.25 -10.08 -12.23
C GLN A 53 -2.93 -10.12 -13.59
N LEU A 54 -3.39 -8.97 -14.08
CA LEU A 54 -4.01 -8.82 -15.40
C LEU A 54 -2.99 -8.76 -16.54
N ARG A 55 -1.68 -8.82 -16.23
CA ARG A 55 -0.56 -8.79 -17.19
C ARG A 55 -0.55 -7.50 -18.04
N TYR A 56 -0.96 -6.39 -17.42
CA TYR A 56 -0.78 -5.04 -17.97
C TYR A 56 0.59 -4.45 -17.59
#